data_AF-A0A2N6PL34-F1
#
_entry.id   AF-A0A2N6PL34-F1
#
_cell.length_a   1.000
_cell.length_b   1.000
_cell.length_c   1.000
_cell.angle_alpha   90.00
_cell.angle_beta   90.00
_cell.angle_gamma   90.00
#
_symmetry.space_group_name_H-M   'P 1'
#
loop_
_entity.id
_entity.type
_entity.pdbx_description
1 polymer ?
#
loop_
_entity_poly.entity_id
_entity_poly.type
_entity_poly.pdbx_seq_one_letter_code
_entity_poly.pdbx_strand_id
1 'polypeptide(L)'
;MAPSPDDRLADMLTRSKQHGWAPSASHAARDRPHHHRWPLSPPPDTATQAEEEFDEDAANDAEILALLPGNRPIPRRWIVLAIVVITVLGIAGFVLLRNPDPPEASAAADPQTAQPQSPAGAGQGSSADAPVQVSADAEEVTAHVVGAVAEPGVVRLQGGARVVDAIEAAGGLSSDAQPEGVNLARLVEDGEQIIVPDRSSLPTGQGHEAGDQGAGQATSTGPGTGQAGSQANTKVNINHAEAAELETLPGVGPATAQAIITHREENGPFGSVEDLVLVHGIGDATLARLREHITVG
;
A
#
# COMPACT_ATOMS: atom_id res chain seq x y z
N MET A 1 -48.94 13.32 -19.28
CA MET A 1 -48.05 13.62 -20.42
C MET A 1 -47.02 14.63 -19.93
N ALA A 2 -45.79 14.20 -19.65
CA ALA A 2 -44.71 15.11 -19.26
C ALA A 2 -44.03 15.67 -20.52
N PRO A 3 -43.65 16.96 -20.57
CA PRO A 3 -43.03 17.54 -21.76
C PRO A 3 -41.61 17.00 -21.95
N SER A 4 -41.19 16.86 -23.20
CA SER A 4 -39.90 16.31 -23.60
C SER A 4 -38.75 17.27 -23.21
N PRO A 5 -37.52 16.79 -23.02
CA PRO A 5 -36.37 17.60 -22.60
C PRO A 5 -36.07 18.80 -23.52
N ASP A 6 -36.39 18.69 -24.81
CA ASP A 6 -36.16 19.74 -25.80
C ASP A 6 -37.06 20.97 -25.62
N ASP A 7 -38.27 20.80 -25.08
CA ASP A 7 -39.18 21.92 -24.83
C ASP A 7 -38.68 22.84 -23.71
N ARG A 8 -37.86 22.31 -22.79
CA ARG A 8 -37.27 23.07 -21.67
C ARG A 8 -36.11 23.96 -22.13
N LEU A 9 -35.39 23.56 -23.17
CA LEU A 9 -34.28 24.34 -23.72
C LEU A 9 -34.77 25.52 -24.58
N ALA A 10 -35.90 25.34 -25.28
CA ALA A 10 -36.54 26.42 -26.04
C ALA A 10 -37.06 27.56 -25.13
N ASP A 11 -37.56 27.22 -23.94
CA ASP A 11 -38.02 28.21 -22.96
C ASP A 11 -36.85 29.00 -22.32
N MET A 12 -35.70 28.34 -22.11
CA MET A 12 -34.50 28.99 -21.58
C MET A 12 -33.84 29.97 -22.57
N LEU A 13 -33.79 29.64 -23.87
CA LEU A 13 -33.24 30.56 -24.88
C LEU A 13 -34.16 31.76 -25.18
N THR A 14 -35.45 31.65 -24.88
CA THR A 14 -36.39 32.77 -25.03
C THR A 14 -36.27 33.77 -23.88
N ARG A 15 -35.86 33.31 -22.69
CA ARG A 15 -35.64 34.16 -21.50
C ARG A 15 -34.36 35.00 -21.58
N SER A 16 -33.32 34.54 -22.28
CA SER A 16 -32.03 35.26 -22.39
C SER A 16 -32.05 36.44 -23.35
N LYS A 17 -33.00 36.49 -24.30
CA LYS A 17 -33.15 37.61 -25.25
C LYS A 17 -33.87 38.84 -24.69
N GLN A 18 -34.42 38.78 -23.47
CA GLN A 18 -35.13 39.90 -22.84
C GLN A 18 -34.24 40.79 -21.94
N HIS A 19 -32.99 40.40 -21.68
CA HIS A 19 -32.07 41.20 -20.87
C HIS A 19 -31.04 41.86 -21.78
N GLY A 20 -31.41 43.05 -22.28
CA GLY A 20 -30.54 43.89 -23.09
C GLY A 20 -29.32 44.36 -22.29
N TRP A 21 -28.13 43.98 -22.76
CA TRP A 21 -26.90 44.68 -22.43
C TRP A 21 -25.98 44.63 -23.65
N ALA A 22 -25.65 45.80 -24.19
CA ALA A 22 -24.71 46.00 -25.29
C ALA A 22 -23.65 47.02 -24.88
N PRO A 23 -22.33 46.78 -25.06
CA PRO A 23 -21.31 47.80 -24.88
C PRO A 23 -21.05 48.55 -26.21
N SER A 24 -21.28 49.86 -26.19
CA SER A 24 -20.87 50.80 -27.24
C SER A 24 -19.58 51.54 -26.87
N ALA A 25 -18.85 51.96 -27.91
CA ALA A 25 -17.45 52.35 -27.92
C ALA A 25 -17.15 53.84 -27.61
N SER A 26 -15.85 54.12 -27.46
CA SER A 26 -15.13 55.40 -27.71
C SER A 26 -15.15 56.50 -26.63
N HIS A 27 -13.98 56.98 -26.16
CA HIS A 27 -13.27 58.13 -26.73
C HIS A 27 -11.96 58.43 -25.96
N ALA A 28 -11.02 59.01 -26.68
CA ALA A 28 -9.62 59.22 -26.32
C ALA A 28 -9.32 60.55 -25.60
N ALA A 29 -8.17 60.56 -24.93
CA ALA A 29 -7.18 61.65 -24.77
C ALA A 29 -7.56 62.95 -24.02
N ARG A 30 -6.68 63.34 -23.06
CA ARG A 30 -6.04 64.66 -22.94
C ARG A 30 -5.03 64.72 -21.77
N ASP A 31 -3.74 64.67 -22.11
CA ASP A 31 -2.76 65.78 -22.02
C ASP A 31 -2.69 66.64 -20.73
N ARG A 32 -1.57 66.56 -19.97
CA ARG A 32 -0.56 67.64 -19.77
C ARG A 32 0.42 67.42 -18.58
N PRO A 33 1.70 67.87 -18.71
CA PRO A 33 2.75 67.85 -17.67
C PRO A 33 2.92 69.23 -16.99
N HIS A 34 3.69 69.35 -15.88
CA HIS A 34 4.62 70.47 -15.57
C HIS A 34 5.38 70.32 -14.20
N HIS A 35 6.71 70.22 -14.31
CA HIS A 35 7.86 70.78 -13.55
C HIS A 35 7.87 71.15 -12.03
N HIS A 36 9.12 71.05 -11.49
CA HIS A 36 9.80 71.84 -10.42
C HIS A 36 10.04 71.09 -9.08
N ARG A 37 11.28 70.66 -8.75
CA ARG A 37 12.50 71.36 -8.26
C ARG A 37 12.52 71.54 -6.73
N TRP A 38 13.41 70.76 -6.09
CA TRP A 38 13.65 70.58 -4.65
C TRP A 38 14.43 71.75 -4.01
N PRO A 39 14.24 71.97 -2.69
CA PRO A 39 15.38 72.30 -1.83
C PRO A 39 15.43 71.56 -0.48
N LEU A 40 16.66 71.34 0.00
CA LEU A 40 17.06 70.69 1.25
C LEU A 40 16.81 71.54 2.51
N SER A 41 16.31 70.92 3.60
CA SER A 41 16.87 70.92 4.98
C SER A 41 15.78 70.60 6.02
N PRO A 42 15.98 69.63 6.94
CA PRO A 42 14.99 69.27 7.96
C PRO A 42 15.25 69.94 9.32
N PRO A 43 14.21 70.36 10.08
CA PRO A 43 14.30 70.60 11.52
C PRO A 43 13.62 69.49 12.35
N PRO A 44 13.96 69.42 13.66
CA PRO A 44 13.85 68.21 14.48
C PRO A 44 12.48 68.11 15.15
N ASP A 45 11.84 66.96 14.98
CA ASP A 45 10.87 66.31 15.89
C ASP A 45 9.89 65.46 15.06
N THR A 46 10.41 64.39 14.47
CA THR A 46 9.61 63.22 14.08
C THR A 46 10.38 61.96 14.45
N ALA A 47 10.48 61.75 15.76
CA ALA A 47 10.66 60.42 16.32
C ALA A 47 9.37 59.62 16.09
N THR A 48 9.16 59.17 14.85
CA THR A 48 8.23 58.13 14.39
C THR A 48 8.26 58.19 12.86
N GLN A 49 8.65 57.08 12.21
CA GLN A 49 8.76 56.89 10.75
C GLN A 49 10.07 57.39 10.12
N ALA A 50 11.14 56.61 10.27
CA ALA A 50 12.35 56.70 9.43
C ALA A 50 13.07 55.34 9.34
N GLU A 51 12.31 54.26 9.12
CA GLU A 51 12.84 52.95 8.71
C GLU A 51 11.98 52.34 7.60
N GLU A 52 11.49 53.15 6.66
CA GLU A 52 10.99 52.64 5.39
C GLU A 52 11.40 53.66 4.33
N GLU A 53 11.80 53.18 3.15
CA GLU A 53 12.14 53.99 1.96
C GLU A 53 13.61 54.46 1.84
N PHE A 54 14.52 53.48 1.82
CA PHE A 54 15.74 53.58 1.01
C PHE A 54 16.07 52.22 0.40
N ASP A 55 15.25 51.73 -0.56
CA ASP A 55 15.57 50.51 -1.33
C ASP A 55 14.81 50.42 -2.68
N GLU A 56 14.61 51.54 -3.38
CA GLU A 56 13.87 51.56 -4.66
C GLU A 56 14.76 51.64 -5.92
N ASP A 57 16.04 51.26 -5.79
CA ASP A 57 16.89 50.85 -6.93
C ASP A 57 17.22 49.34 -6.89
N ALA A 58 16.74 48.60 -5.88
CA ALA A 58 16.79 47.14 -5.85
C ALA A 58 15.66 46.48 -6.67
N ALA A 59 14.66 47.26 -7.09
CA ALA A 59 13.45 46.74 -7.73
C ALA A 59 13.63 46.36 -9.21
N ASN A 60 14.58 46.97 -9.93
CA ASN A 60 14.80 46.67 -11.36
C ASN A 60 15.87 45.59 -11.61
N ASP A 61 16.78 45.35 -10.66
CA ASP A 61 17.64 44.16 -10.67
C ASP A 61 16.86 42.90 -10.27
N ALA A 62 15.76 43.04 -9.54
CA ALA A 62 14.84 41.96 -9.24
C ALA A 62 14.04 41.49 -10.49
N GLU A 63 13.73 42.38 -11.44
CA GLU A 63 12.99 42.00 -12.65
C GLU A 63 13.84 41.26 -13.69
N ILE A 64 15.15 41.57 -13.82
CA ILE A 64 16.03 40.80 -14.72
C ILE A 64 16.44 39.45 -14.11
N LEU A 65 16.50 39.33 -12.78
CA LEU A 65 16.64 38.02 -12.10
C LEU A 65 15.33 37.22 -12.05
N ALA A 66 14.16 37.85 -12.25
CA ALA A 66 12.86 37.17 -12.30
C ALA A 66 12.57 36.45 -13.62
N LEU A 67 13.37 36.68 -14.67
CA LEU A 67 13.28 35.97 -15.96
C LEU A 67 14.34 34.87 -16.14
N LEU A 68 15.26 34.70 -15.19
CA LEU A 68 15.92 33.41 -15.05
C LEU A 68 14.94 32.51 -14.29
N PRO A 69 14.52 31.35 -14.85
CA PRO A 69 13.70 30.41 -14.10
C PRO A 69 14.46 30.13 -12.82
N GLY A 70 13.93 30.63 -11.70
CA GLY A 70 14.61 30.61 -10.43
C GLY A 70 15.15 29.21 -10.22
N ASN A 71 16.46 29.11 -10.01
CA ASN A 71 17.10 27.88 -9.58
C ASN A 71 16.65 27.60 -8.15
N ARG A 72 15.36 27.28 -8.00
CA ARG A 72 14.79 26.74 -6.79
C ARG A 72 15.54 25.44 -6.57
N PRO A 73 16.17 25.23 -5.40
CA PRO A 73 16.84 23.97 -5.14
C PRO A 73 15.79 22.88 -5.35
N ILE A 74 15.99 22.06 -6.38
CA ILE A 74 15.07 20.98 -6.72
C ILE A 74 14.92 20.17 -5.43
N PRO A 75 13.71 20.08 -4.83
CA PRO A 75 13.57 19.41 -3.55
C PRO A 75 14.13 18.00 -3.72
N ARG A 76 14.86 17.47 -2.72
CA ARG A 76 15.55 16.16 -2.84
C ARG A 76 14.60 15.05 -3.33
N ARG A 77 13.30 15.17 -3.02
CA ARG A 77 12.20 14.32 -3.52
C ARG A 77 12.02 14.34 -5.04
N TRP A 78 12.17 15.49 -5.69
CA TRP A 78 12.10 15.64 -7.15
C TRP A 78 13.38 15.18 -7.86
N ILE A 79 14.55 15.30 -7.22
CA ILE A 79 15.79 14.70 -7.73
C ILE A 79 15.70 13.17 -7.69
N VAL A 80 15.20 12.61 -6.58
CA VAL A 80 14.95 11.17 -6.46
C VAL A 80 13.89 10.71 -7.46
N LEU A 81 12.80 11.46 -7.66
CA LEU A 81 11.79 11.17 -8.67
C LEU A 81 12.40 11.16 -10.09
N ALA A 82 13.23 12.14 -10.43
CA ALA A 82 13.89 12.19 -11.74
C ALA A 82 14.85 11.00 -11.94
N ILE A 83 15.61 10.61 -10.90
CA ILE A 83 16.47 9.44 -10.94
C ILE A 83 15.64 8.16 -11.11
N VAL A 84 14.54 8.01 -10.38
CA VAL A 84 13.64 6.85 -10.50
C VAL A 84 13.04 6.78 -11.90
N VAL A 85 12.57 7.89 -12.47
CA VAL A 85 12.03 7.94 -13.84
C VAL A 85 13.10 7.56 -14.87
N ILE A 86 14.32 8.07 -14.75
CA ILE A 86 15.43 7.70 -15.64
C ILE A 86 15.82 6.23 -15.48
N THR A 87 15.77 5.71 -14.25
CA THR A 87 16.07 4.29 -13.95
C THR A 87 14.99 3.38 -14.51
N VAL A 88 13.72 3.73 -14.39
CA VAL A 88 12.58 2.99 -14.96
C VAL A 88 12.63 3.02 -16.49
N LEU A 89 12.94 4.16 -17.11
CA LEU A 89 13.13 4.24 -18.56
C LEU A 89 14.35 3.44 -19.03
N GLY A 90 15.43 3.42 -18.25
CA GLY A 90 16.61 2.60 -18.50
C GLY A 90 16.31 1.11 -18.43
N ILE A 91 15.55 0.67 -17.42
CA ILE A 91 15.11 -0.73 -17.25
C ILE A 91 14.13 -1.12 -18.36
N ALA A 92 13.16 -0.26 -18.70
CA ALA A 92 12.21 -0.51 -19.78
C ALA A 92 12.90 -0.59 -21.15
N GLY A 93 13.86 0.31 -21.42
CA GLY A 93 14.70 0.25 -22.61
C GLY A 93 15.58 -1.00 -22.64
N PHE A 94 16.11 -1.44 -21.49
CA PHE A 94 16.91 -2.65 -21.37
C PHE A 94 16.11 -3.93 -21.55
N VAL A 95 14.86 -3.97 -21.08
CA VAL A 95 13.92 -5.08 -21.30
C VAL A 95 13.50 -5.14 -22.77
N LEU A 96 13.26 -3.99 -23.42
CA LEU A 96 12.96 -3.93 -24.85
C LEU A 96 14.15 -4.30 -25.74
N LEU A 97 15.39 -4.04 -25.30
CA LEU A 97 16.59 -4.52 -26.01
C LEU A 97 16.90 -6.00 -25.76
N ARG A 98 16.30 -6.63 -24.74
CA ARG A 98 16.55 -8.04 -24.37
C ARG A 98 15.46 -9.02 -24.79
N ASN A 99 14.27 -8.56 -25.18
CA ASN A 99 13.18 -9.41 -25.64
C ASN A 99 12.92 -9.25 -27.15
N PRO A 100 13.61 -10.00 -28.03
CA PRO A 100 13.16 -10.20 -29.40
C PRO A 100 11.90 -11.10 -29.43
N ASP A 101 10.86 -10.56 -30.07
CA ASP A 101 9.52 -11.04 -30.50
C ASP A 101 8.86 -12.31 -29.89
N PRO A 102 7.55 -12.25 -29.57
CA PRO A 102 6.75 -13.44 -29.29
C PRO A 102 6.50 -14.29 -30.56
N PRO A 103 6.50 -15.63 -30.46
CA PRO A 103 6.28 -16.50 -31.60
C PRO A 103 4.84 -16.41 -32.13
N GLU A 104 4.78 -16.48 -33.45
CA GLU A 104 3.60 -16.45 -34.29
C GLU A 104 2.52 -17.48 -33.88
N ALA A 105 1.29 -17.08 -34.17
CA ALA A 105 0.09 -17.90 -34.11
C ALA A 105 0.27 -19.25 -34.84
N SER A 106 0.19 -20.35 -34.10
CA SER A 106 -0.02 -21.68 -34.68
C SER A 106 -1.53 -21.91 -34.80
N ALA A 107 -2.07 -21.56 -35.97
CA ALA A 107 -3.43 -21.89 -36.37
C ALA A 107 -3.43 -23.20 -37.18
N ALA A 108 -4.21 -24.17 -36.68
CA ALA A 108 -4.98 -25.18 -37.39
C ALA A 108 -4.26 -26.17 -38.34
N ALA A 109 -4.22 -27.44 -37.92
CA ALA A 109 -4.32 -28.60 -38.81
C ALA A 109 -5.14 -29.73 -38.13
N ASP A 110 -6.02 -30.33 -38.94
CA ASP A 110 -7.22 -31.14 -38.69
C ASP A 110 -7.20 -32.36 -37.73
N PRO A 111 -8.38 -32.80 -37.23
CA PRO A 111 -8.58 -34.06 -36.51
C PRO A 111 -9.18 -35.14 -37.43
N GLN A 112 -8.55 -36.31 -37.58
CA GLN A 112 -9.23 -37.49 -38.15
C GLN A 112 -8.77 -38.85 -37.57
N THR A 113 -9.73 -39.48 -36.88
CA THR A 113 -10.16 -40.91 -36.89
C THR A 113 -9.31 -42.07 -36.33
N ALA A 114 -9.88 -42.67 -35.26
CA ALA A 114 -10.23 -44.09 -35.05
C ALA A 114 -9.15 -45.21 -34.87
N GLN A 115 -8.97 -45.63 -33.60
CA GLN A 115 -9.01 -46.99 -32.96
C GLN A 115 -8.72 -48.31 -33.76
N PRO A 116 -8.50 -49.48 -33.09
CA PRO A 116 -7.84 -49.84 -31.81
C PRO A 116 -6.93 -51.11 -31.91
N GLN A 117 -6.22 -51.51 -30.84
CA GLN A 117 -6.05 -52.90 -30.30
C GLN A 117 -4.76 -53.11 -29.45
N SER A 118 -4.90 -53.74 -28.28
CA SER A 118 -3.83 -54.26 -27.37
C SER A 118 -3.62 -55.78 -27.60
N PRO A 119 -2.80 -56.57 -26.85
CA PRO A 119 -1.82 -56.28 -25.76
C PRO A 119 -0.46 -57.06 -25.83
N ALA A 120 0.37 -56.84 -24.80
CA ALA A 120 1.39 -57.75 -24.21
C ALA A 120 2.80 -57.90 -24.85
N GLY A 121 3.83 -57.67 -24.01
CA GLY A 121 5.22 -58.07 -24.25
C GLY A 121 6.19 -57.50 -23.21
N ALA A 122 6.60 -58.32 -22.25
CA ALA A 122 7.64 -58.01 -21.25
C ALA A 122 9.06 -58.14 -21.85
N GLY A 123 10.01 -57.34 -21.37
CA GLY A 123 11.44 -57.53 -21.65
C GLY A 123 12.32 -56.34 -21.26
N GLN A 124 13.18 -56.57 -20.28
CA GLN A 124 14.17 -55.68 -19.66
C GLN A 124 15.16 -55.00 -20.62
N GLY A 125 15.75 -53.87 -20.18
CA GLY A 125 17.19 -53.66 -20.33
C GLY A 125 17.67 -52.25 -20.66
N SER A 126 18.17 -51.58 -19.63
CA SER A 126 19.44 -50.81 -19.64
C SER A 126 19.52 -49.43 -20.32
N SER A 127 19.56 -48.43 -19.45
CA SER A 127 20.65 -47.45 -19.34
C SER A 127 21.02 -46.65 -20.59
N ALA A 128 20.37 -45.49 -20.75
CA ALA A 128 21.03 -44.31 -21.29
C ALA A 128 21.31 -43.38 -20.10
N ASP A 129 22.53 -43.49 -19.61
CA ASP A 129 23.23 -42.54 -18.75
C ASP A 129 23.17 -41.16 -19.41
N ALA A 130 22.28 -40.32 -18.91
CA ALA A 130 22.41 -38.87 -19.02
C ALA A 130 22.46 -38.37 -17.58
N PRO A 131 23.56 -37.78 -17.12
CA PRO A 131 23.51 -37.08 -15.85
C PRO A 131 22.50 -35.96 -16.07
N VAL A 132 21.35 -36.04 -15.40
CA VAL A 132 20.48 -34.90 -15.19
C VAL A 132 21.35 -33.92 -14.41
N GLN A 133 21.96 -32.99 -15.13
CA GLN A 133 22.61 -31.83 -14.57
C GLN A 133 21.48 -31.07 -13.88
N VAL A 134 21.28 -31.32 -12.59
CA VAL A 134 20.49 -30.45 -11.73
C VAL A 134 21.25 -29.13 -11.76
N SER A 135 20.77 -28.20 -12.59
CA SER A 135 21.36 -26.90 -12.79
C SER A 135 21.62 -26.26 -11.43
N ALA A 136 22.90 -26.10 -11.11
CA ALA A 136 23.42 -25.55 -9.87
C ALA A 136 23.32 -24.02 -9.86
N ASP A 137 22.11 -23.52 -10.12
CA ASP A 137 21.66 -22.15 -9.82
C ASP A 137 20.35 -22.25 -9.03
N ALA A 138 20.28 -23.19 -8.09
CA ALA A 138 19.25 -23.21 -7.07
C ALA A 138 19.67 -22.17 -6.03
N GLU A 139 19.01 -21.01 -6.02
CA GLU A 139 19.12 -20.07 -4.91
C GLU A 139 18.74 -20.83 -3.62
N GLU A 140 19.70 -21.04 -2.71
CA GLU A 140 19.42 -21.69 -1.43
C GLU A 140 18.54 -20.77 -0.58
N VAL A 141 17.51 -21.33 0.03
CA VAL A 141 16.57 -20.64 0.90
C VAL A 141 16.71 -21.21 2.31
N THR A 142 16.80 -20.33 3.29
CA THR A 142 16.90 -20.71 4.70
C THR A 142 15.58 -20.42 5.42
N ALA A 143 15.06 -21.39 6.17
CA ALA A 143 13.84 -21.21 6.96
C ALA A 143 14.02 -21.70 8.39
N HIS A 144 13.36 -21.03 9.33
CA HIS A 144 13.35 -21.41 10.74
C HIS A 144 12.06 -22.17 11.06
N VAL A 145 12.17 -23.48 11.26
CA VAL A 145 11.03 -24.35 11.58
C VAL A 145 10.92 -24.54 13.09
N VAL A 146 9.78 -24.16 13.67
CA VAL A 146 9.51 -24.25 15.11
C VAL A 146 8.15 -24.89 15.40
N GLY A 147 7.95 -25.31 16.64
CA GLY A 147 6.71 -25.93 17.09
C GLY A 147 6.75 -27.45 17.02
N ALA A 148 5.66 -28.07 16.59
CA ALA A 148 5.43 -29.51 16.65
C ALA A 148 6.15 -30.32 15.55
N VAL A 149 7.46 -30.14 15.41
CA VAL A 149 8.34 -30.90 14.50
C VAL A 149 9.38 -31.70 15.27
N ALA A 150 9.99 -32.71 14.64
CA ALA A 150 10.96 -33.58 15.31
C ALA A 150 12.24 -32.85 15.74
N GLU A 151 12.80 -32.04 14.85
CA GLU A 151 14.03 -31.27 15.07
C GLU A 151 13.80 -29.79 14.74
N PRO A 152 13.26 -29.00 15.70
CA PRO A 152 13.11 -27.56 15.51
C PRO A 152 14.47 -26.88 15.30
N GLY A 153 14.53 -25.97 14.34
CA GLY A 153 15.77 -25.30 13.98
C GLY A 153 15.74 -24.67 12.61
N VAL A 154 16.92 -24.20 12.18
CA VAL A 154 17.10 -23.57 10.89
C VAL A 154 17.49 -24.64 9.86
N VAL A 155 16.70 -24.75 8.79
CA VAL A 155 16.92 -25.68 7.68
C VAL A 155 17.28 -24.94 6.41
N ARG A 156 18.08 -25.58 5.55
CA ARG A 156 18.45 -25.06 4.23
C ARG A 156 17.76 -25.89 3.15
N LEU A 157 17.14 -25.21 2.21
CA LEU A 157 16.30 -25.78 1.17
C LEU A 157 16.71 -25.20 -0.19
N GLN A 158 16.31 -25.89 -1.26
CA GLN A 158 16.50 -25.37 -2.61
C GLN A 158 15.46 -24.29 -2.95
N GLY A 159 15.82 -23.40 -3.86
CA GLY A 159 14.92 -22.36 -4.37
C GLY A 159 13.62 -22.94 -4.90
N GLY A 160 12.49 -22.41 -4.43
CA GLY A 160 11.16 -22.91 -4.76
C GLY A 160 10.67 -24.08 -3.90
N ALA A 161 11.38 -24.43 -2.81
CA ALA A 161 10.91 -25.38 -1.82
C ALA A 161 9.58 -24.94 -1.19
N ARG A 162 8.76 -25.91 -0.81
CA ARG A 162 7.49 -25.71 -0.12
C ARG A 162 7.63 -25.97 1.38
N VAL A 163 6.63 -25.52 2.14
CA VAL A 163 6.60 -25.70 3.60
C VAL A 163 6.68 -27.17 4.00
N VAL A 164 6.12 -28.09 3.22
CA VAL A 164 6.29 -29.54 3.42
C VAL A 164 7.76 -29.97 3.38
N ASP A 165 8.53 -29.45 2.42
CA ASP A 165 9.96 -29.78 2.27
C ASP A 165 10.77 -29.25 3.47
N ALA A 166 10.39 -28.09 4.01
CA ALA A 166 10.98 -27.52 5.22
C ALA A 166 10.72 -28.38 6.45
N ILE A 167 9.49 -28.89 6.60
CA ILE A 167 9.10 -29.75 7.72
C ILE A 167 9.78 -31.11 7.60
N GLU A 168 9.88 -31.67 6.40
CA GLU A 168 10.64 -32.92 6.16
C GLU A 168 12.13 -32.73 6.49
N ALA A 169 12.73 -31.61 6.09
CA ALA A 169 14.12 -31.27 6.46
C ALA A 169 14.31 -31.07 7.97
N ALA A 170 13.26 -30.70 8.70
CA ALA A 170 13.22 -30.61 10.16
C ALA A 170 12.88 -31.95 10.85
N GLY A 171 13.02 -33.07 10.15
CA GLY A 171 12.77 -34.42 10.69
C GLY A 171 11.30 -34.85 10.70
N GLY A 172 10.43 -34.07 10.04
CA GLY A 172 9.01 -34.35 9.90
C GLY A 172 8.14 -33.82 11.05
N LEU A 173 6.82 -34.02 10.90
CA LEU A 173 5.83 -33.67 11.89
C LEU A 173 5.95 -34.57 13.13
N SER A 174 5.84 -33.99 14.32
CA SER A 174 5.73 -34.76 15.57
C SER A 174 4.35 -35.44 15.70
N SER A 175 4.19 -36.36 16.66
CA SER A 175 2.92 -37.05 16.92
C SER A 175 1.76 -36.14 17.32
N ASP A 176 2.10 -34.98 17.91
CA ASP A 176 1.14 -33.99 18.38
C ASP A 176 0.95 -32.84 17.39
N ALA A 177 1.60 -32.89 16.22
CA ALA A 177 1.47 -31.86 15.20
C ALA A 177 0.07 -31.82 14.57
N GLN A 178 -0.36 -30.62 14.22
CA GLN A 178 -1.57 -30.37 13.44
C GLN A 178 -1.23 -29.83 12.05
N PRO A 179 -1.19 -30.68 11.02
CA PRO A 179 -0.86 -30.25 9.67
C PRO A 179 -1.89 -29.29 9.08
N GLU A 180 -3.15 -29.34 9.53
CA GLU A 180 -4.23 -28.46 9.04
C GLU A 180 -4.02 -26.99 9.43
N GLY A 181 -3.22 -26.73 10.48
CA GLY A 181 -2.89 -25.37 10.90
C GLY A 181 -1.82 -24.68 10.06
N VAL A 182 -1.25 -25.37 9.05
CA VAL A 182 -0.18 -24.84 8.21
C VAL A 182 -0.47 -25.11 6.75
N ASN A 183 -0.29 -24.10 5.89
CA ASN A 183 -0.34 -24.30 4.44
C ASN A 183 0.94 -25.00 3.94
N LEU A 184 0.95 -26.33 3.96
CA LEU A 184 2.07 -27.18 3.52
C LEU A 184 2.51 -26.95 2.07
N ALA A 185 1.59 -26.49 1.22
CA ALA A 185 1.87 -26.26 -0.19
C ALA A 185 2.46 -24.88 -0.47
N ARG A 186 2.49 -23.97 0.50
CA ARG A 186 3.05 -22.62 0.29
C ARG A 186 4.55 -22.70 -0.01
N LEU A 187 5.04 -21.82 -0.88
CA LEU A 187 6.47 -21.65 -1.12
C LEU A 187 7.14 -21.03 0.13
N VAL A 188 8.35 -21.47 0.40
CA VAL A 188 9.17 -20.97 1.51
C VAL A 188 9.96 -19.76 1.02
N GLU A 189 9.91 -18.68 1.80
CA GLU A 189 10.72 -17.48 1.56
C GLU A 189 12.00 -17.51 2.39
N ASP A 190 13.06 -16.84 1.90
CA ASP A 190 14.34 -16.81 2.62
C ASP A 190 14.24 -15.98 3.90
N GLY A 191 14.74 -16.55 4.99
CA GLY A 191 14.68 -15.97 6.33
C GLY A 191 13.32 -16.09 7.01
N GLU A 192 12.35 -16.80 6.45
CA GLU A 192 11.02 -16.93 7.03
C GLU A 192 10.99 -17.91 8.23
N GLN A 193 10.05 -17.68 9.15
CA GLN A 193 9.74 -18.61 10.24
C GLN A 193 8.45 -19.41 9.96
N ILE A 194 8.56 -20.72 10.03
CA ILE A 194 7.44 -21.67 9.88
C ILE A 194 7.09 -22.22 11.26
N ILE A 195 5.88 -21.93 11.73
CA ILE A 195 5.37 -22.42 13.02
C ILE A 195 4.42 -23.58 12.75
N VAL A 196 4.73 -24.77 13.28
CA VAL A 196 3.85 -25.93 13.23
C VAL A 196 3.07 -26.02 14.55
N PRO A 197 1.74 -25.83 14.55
CA PRO A 197 0.93 -25.92 15.76
C PRO A 197 0.83 -27.36 16.24
N ASP A 198 0.80 -27.53 17.57
CA ASP A 198 0.43 -28.78 18.23
C ASP A 198 -1.09 -28.89 18.45
N ARG A 199 -1.56 -30.07 18.83
CA ARG A 199 -2.97 -30.39 19.15
C ARG A 199 -3.61 -29.52 20.23
N SER A 200 -2.81 -28.96 21.13
CA SER A 200 -3.27 -28.11 22.23
C SER A 200 -3.26 -26.62 21.89
N SER A 201 -2.56 -26.21 20.83
CA SER A 201 -2.31 -24.81 20.47
C SER A 201 -3.32 -24.21 19.48
N LEU A 202 -4.15 -25.04 18.83
CA LEU A 202 -5.27 -24.50 18.05
C LEU A 202 -6.40 -24.08 19.00
N PRO A 203 -6.94 -22.85 18.88
CA PRO A 203 -8.19 -22.49 19.53
C PRO A 203 -9.24 -23.51 19.10
N THR A 204 -9.77 -24.27 20.06
CA THR A 204 -10.88 -25.20 19.84
C THR A 204 -12.09 -24.37 19.43
N GLY A 205 -12.25 -24.19 18.12
CA GLY A 205 -13.26 -23.31 17.54
C GLY A 205 -13.84 -23.85 16.24
N GLN A 206 -13.62 -25.10 15.88
CA GLN A 206 -14.38 -25.83 14.85
C GLN A 206 -14.19 -27.33 15.07
N GLY A 207 -14.88 -27.86 16.09
CA GLY A 207 -15.18 -29.28 16.13
C GLY A 207 -16.17 -29.59 15.03
N HIS A 208 -15.83 -30.53 14.15
CA HIS A 208 -16.80 -31.21 13.31
C HIS A 208 -17.77 -31.99 14.21
N GLU A 209 -18.87 -31.35 14.59
CA GLU A 209 -19.99 -32.01 15.26
C GLU A 209 -20.89 -32.64 14.20
N ALA A 210 -20.73 -33.94 14.03
CA ALA A 210 -21.71 -34.77 13.37
C ALA A 210 -23.00 -34.79 14.22
N GLY A 211 -23.97 -33.98 13.79
CA GLY A 211 -25.43 -34.18 13.91
C GLY A 211 -26.05 -34.49 15.27
N ASP A 212 -26.78 -33.51 15.82
CA ASP A 212 -28.18 -33.72 16.22
C ASP A 212 -28.93 -32.38 16.26
N GLN A 213 -30.11 -32.33 15.65
CA GLN A 213 -30.96 -31.13 15.63
C GLN A 213 -31.94 -31.19 16.80
N GLY A 214 -31.82 -30.27 17.76
CA GLY A 214 -32.76 -30.12 18.88
C GLY A 214 -32.98 -28.66 19.23
N ALA A 215 -34.22 -28.21 19.10
CA ALA A 215 -34.64 -26.81 19.18
C ALA A 215 -34.41 -26.12 20.54
N GLY A 216 -33.94 -24.88 20.47
CA GLY A 216 -34.45 -23.74 21.26
C GLY A 216 -33.80 -23.46 22.61
N GLN A 217 -33.01 -22.38 22.69
CA GLN A 217 -33.28 -21.30 23.65
C GLN A 217 -32.42 -20.06 23.36
N ALA A 218 -33.10 -18.92 23.22
CA ALA A 218 -32.49 -17.64 23.55
C ALA A 218 -32.48 -17.50 25.07
N THR A 219 -31.33 -17.17 25.67
CA THR A 219 -31.18 -16.09 26.66
C THR A 219 -29.71 -15.92 27.05
N SER A 220 -29.36 -14.65 27.19
CA SER A 220 -28.13 -14.05 27.72
C SER A 220 -27.50 -14.77 28.92
N THR A 221 -26.16 -14.72 29.04
CA THR A 221 -25.35 -13.99 30.06
C THR A 221 -23.91 -14.54 30.01
N GLY A 222 -22.87 -13.68 29.94
CA GLY A 222 -21.43 -14.07 29.93
C GLY A 222 -20.94 -14.68 31.25
N PRO A 223 -19.62 -14.78 31.55
CA PRO A 223 -18.41 -14.45 30.76
C PRO A 223 -17.47 -15.67 30.54
N GLY A 224 -16.77 -15.71 29.40
CA GLY A 224 -15.82 -16.78 29.07
C GLY A 224 -14.40 -16.26 28.94
N THR A 225 -13.66 -16.28 30.04
CA THR A 225 -12.20 -16.10 30.08
C THR A 225 -11.48 -17.30 29.46
N GLY A 226 -10.64 -17.05 28.46
CA GLY A 226 -9.74 -18.02 27.83
C GLY A 226 -8.49 -17.34 27.26
N GLN A 227 -7.71 -16.70 28.14
CA GLN A 227 -6.28 -16.41 27.95
C GLN A 227 -5.50 -17.77 27.93
N ALA A 228 -4.32 -17.98 27.38
CA ALA A 228 -3.24 -17.12 26.92
C ALA A 228 -2.27 -17.95 26.07
N GLY A 229 -1.66 -17.30 25.07
CA GLY A 229 -0.50 -17.84 24.35
C GLY A 229 0.45 -16.79 23.77
N SER A 230 0.29 -15.50 24.12
CA SER A 230 1.39 -14.53 24.01
C SER A 230 1.17 -13.41 25.02
N GLN A 231 1.69 -13.61 26.22
CA GLN A 231 1.86 -12.54 27.20
C GLN A 231 3.30 -12.06 27.12
N ALA A 232 3.52 -11.06 26.29
CA ALA A 232 4.49 -10.01 26.56
C ALA A 232 4.13 -8.66 25.92
N ASN A 233 2.84 -8.34 25.74
CA ASN A 233 2.31 -6.96 25.83
C ASN A 233 0.80 -7.00 25.65
N THR A 234 0.03 -6.48 26.60
CA THR A 234 -1.42 -6.25 26.47
C THR A 234 -1.73 -5.09 25.51
N LYS A 235 -0.86 -4.86 24.52
CA LYS A 235 -0.88 -3.71 23.63
C LYS A 235 -1.18 -4.14 22.21
N VAL A 236 -2.16 -3.49 21.60
CA VAL A 236 -2.57 -3.70 20.22
C VAL A 236 -1.50 -3.11 19.29
N ASN A 237 -0.99 -3.90 18.34
CA ASN A 237 -0.06 -3.38 17.34
C ASN A 237 -0.84 -2.63 16.25
N ILE A 238 -0.65 -1.33 16.14
CA ILE A 238 -1.40 -0.47 15.22
C ILE A 238 -1.12 -0.78 13.74
N ASN A 239 0.07 -1.26 13.41
CA ASN A 239 0.47 -1.57 12.03
C ASN A 239 -0.15 -2.88 11.53
N HIS A 240 -0.45 -3.80 12.44
CA HIS A 240 -0.94 -5.14 12.11
C HIS A 240 -2.38 -5.40 12.55
N ALA A 241 -2.92 -4.59 13.46
CA ALA A 241 -4.26 -4.79 13.99
C ALA A 241 -5.34 -4.62 12.94
N GLU A 242 -6.34 -5.49 13.01
CA GLU A 242 -7.56 -5.44 12.22
C GLU A 242 -8.58 -4.44 12.82
N ALA A 243 -9.62 -4.11 12.05
CA ALA A 243 -10.64 -3.15 12.47
C ALA A 243 -11.28 -3.53 13.83
N ALA A 244 -11.61 -4.81 14.01
CA ALA A 244 -12.21 -5.31 15.24
C ALA A 244 -11.28 -5.16 16.46
N GLU A 245 -9.96 -5.34 16.28
CA GLU A 245 -8.97 -5.17 17.35
C GLU A 245 -8.76 -3.70 17.70
N LEU A 246 -8.73 -2.82 16.68
CA LEU A 246 -8.65 -1.38 16.89
C LEU A 246 -9.87 -0.83 17.63
N GLU A 247 -11.07 -1.36 17.36
CA GLU A 247 -12.31 -0.99 18.06
C GLU A 247 -12.33 -1.38 19.54
N THR A 248 -11.46 -2.30 19.97
CA THR A 248 -11.32 -2.61 21.41
C THR A 248 -10.67 -1.49 22.21
N LEU A 249 -10.04 -0.52 21.53
CA LEU A 249 -9.30 0.56 22.15
C LEU A 249 -10.23 1.67 22.69
N PRO A 250 -9.90 2.27 23.84
CA PRO A 250 -10.76 3.27 24.47
C PRO A 250 -10.86 4.54 23.62
N GLY A 251 -12.04 4.79 23.05
CA GLY A 251 -12.30 5.98 22.22
C GLY A 251 -12.00 5.80 20.74
N VAL A 252 -11.73 4.56 20.29
CA VAL A 252 -11.68 4.20 18.87
C VAL A 252 -13.01 3.53 18.52
N GLY A 253 -13.75 4.15 17.60
CA GLY A 253 -14.95 3.55 17.01
C GLY A 253 -14.69 3.05 15.59
N PRO A 254 -15.69 2.43 14.94
CA PRO A 254 -15.55 1.87 13.59
C PRO A 254 -15.01 2.86 12.55
N ALA A 255 -15.46 4.12 12.62
CA ALA A 255 -14.99 5.18 11.72
C ALA A 255 -13.51 5.51 11.92
N THR A 256 -13.06 5.56 13.17
CA THR A 256 -11.66 5.84 13.52
C THR A 256 -10.77 4.65 13.21
N ALA A 257 -11.21 3.42 13.50
CA ALA A 257 -10.50 2.20 13.14
C ALA A 257 -10.28 2.11 11.63
N GLN A 258 -11.31 2.40 10.84
CA GLN A 258 -11.20 2.47 9.38
C GLN A 258 -10.23 3.57 8.93
N ALA A 259 -10.26 4.74 9.55
CA ALA A 259 -9.34 5.83 9.23
C ALA A 259 -7.87 5.45 9.51
N ILE A 260 -7.59 4.67 10.56
CA ILE A 260 -6.24 4.15 10.86
C ILE A 260 -5.79 3.18 9.76
N ILE A 261 -6.69 2.30 9.30
CA ILE A 261 -6.40 1.35 8.21
C ILE A 261 -6.13 2.11 6.91
N THR A 262 -7.03 3.00 6.50
CA THR A 262 -6.84 3.80 5.28
C THR A 262 -5.56 4.62 5.33
N HIS A 263 -5.24 5.23 6.48
CA HIS A 263 -3.99 5.97 6.61
C HIS A 263 -2.76 5.08 6.40
N ARG A 264 -2.76 3.83 6.91
CA ARG A 264 -1.65 2.89 6.73
C ARG A 264 -1.47 2.46 5.27
N GLU A 265 -2.58 2.30 4.55
CA GLU A 265 -2.59 1.93 3.13
C GLU A 265 -2.08 3.06 2.24
N GLU A 266 -2.44 4.31 2.55
CA GLU A 266 -2.09 5.49 1.75
C GLU A 266 -0.71 6.07 2.08
N ASN A 267 -0.32 6.07 3.36
CA ASN A 267 0.88 6.74 3.87
C ASN A 267 1.98 5.76 4.31
N GLY A 268 1.67 4.46 4.35
CA GLY A 268 2.56 3.42 4.87
C GLY A 268 2.42 3.21 6.38
N PRO A 269 3.22 2.29 6.96
CA PRO A 269 3.13 1.93 8.37
C PRO A 269 3.49 3.12 9.29
N PHE A 270 2.91 3.14 10.49
CA PHE A 270 3.20 4.13 11.51
C PHE A 270 4.59 3.86 12.12
N GLY A 271 5.43 4.90 12.17
CA GLY A 271 6.77 4.83 12.76
C GLY A 271 6.77 5.04 14.27
N SER A 272 5.75 5.75 14.78
CA SER A 272 5.58 6.04 16.20
C SER A 272 4.10 6.04 16.59
N VAL A 273 3.84 5.93 17.89
CA VAL A 273 2.47 6.04 18.42
C VAL A 273 1.93 7.46 18.20
N GLU A 274 2.79 8.47 18.22
CA GLU A 274 2.47 9.87 17.99
C GLU A 274 1.90 10.14 16.60
N ASP A 275 2.30 9.35 15.59
CA ASP A 275 1.84 9.51 14.21
C ASP A 275 0.33 9.24 14.07
N LEU A 276 -0.32 8.61 15.06
CA LEU A 276 -1.77 8.44 15.06
C LEU A 276 -2.54 9.74 15.11
N VAL A 277 -1.93 10.86 15.56
CA VAL A 277 -2.59 12.17 15.53
C VAL A 277 -2.86 12.67 14.11
N LEU A 278 -2.18 12.10 13.10
CA LEU A 278 -2.40 12.40 11.69
C LEU A 278 -3.69 11.77 11.16
N VAL A 279 -4.24 10.79 11.88
CA VAL A 279 -5.47 10.09 11.50
C VAL A 279 -6.68 10.91 11.86
N HIS A 280 -7.60 11.06 10.91
CA HIS A 280 -8.85 11.76 11.14
C HIS A 280 -9.67 11.11 12.27
N GLY A 281 -9.96 11.89 13.31
CA GLY A 281 -10.73 11.45 14.48
C GLY A 281 -9.88 11.02 15.70
N ILE A 282 -8.55 11.06 15.60
CA ILE A 282 -7.65 10.87 16.75
C ILE A 282 -7.04 12.21 17.14
N GLY A 283 -7.50 12.78 18.26
CA GLY A 283 -6.88 13.96 18.86
C GLY A 283 -5.95 13.60 20.02
N ASP A 284 -5.23 14.59 20.55
CA ASP A 284 -4.30 14.42 21.68
C ASP A 284 -4.91 13.73 22.90
N ALA A 285 -6.19 14.04 23.19
CA ALA A 285 -6.92 13.44 24.30
C ALA A 285 -7.17 11.93 24.08
N THR A 286 -7.48 11.52 22.86
CA THR A 286 -7.66 10.11 22.49
C THR A 286 -6.31 9.41 22.48
N LEU A 287 -5.29 10.01 21.84
CA LEU A 287 -3.94 9.48 21.80
C LEU A 287 -3.37 9.22 23.20
N ALA A 288 -3.54 10.16 24.14
CA ALA A 288 -3.07 9.99 25.51
C ALA A 288 -3.66 8.75 26.20
N ARG A 289 -4.93 8.43 25.92
CA ARG A 289 -5.59 7.23 26.44
C ARG A 289 -5.15 5.96 25.71
N LEU A 290 -4.81 6.08 24.43
CA LEU A 290 -4.37 4.95 23.61
C LEU A 290 -2.95 4.50 23.93
N ARG A 291 -2.03 5.43 24.25
CA ARG A 291 -0.58 5.16 24.47
C ARG A 291 -0.27 3.97 25.39
N GLU A 292 -1.12 3.72 26.39
CA GLU A 292 -0.91 2.62 27.33
C GLU A 292 -1.36 1.25 26.78
N HIS A 293 -2.20 1.24 25.73
CA HIS A 293 -2.85 0.08 25.15
C HIS A 293 -2.36 -0.26 23.74
N ILE A 294 -1.42 0.49 23.17
CA ILE A 294 -1.01 0.33 21.79
C ILE A 294 0.51 0.30 21.63
N THR A 295 0.98 -0.37 20.60
CA THR A 295 2.39 -0.43 20.22
C THR A 295 2.53 -0.26 18.72
N VAL A 296 3.71 0.17 18.30
CA VAL A 296 4.18 0.08 16.91
C VAL A 296 5.21 -1.03 16.85
N GLY A 297 5.15 -1.88 15.84
CA GLY A 297 6.05 -3.02 15.63
C GLY A 297 5.85 -3.61 14.26
#